data_AF-A0AAD6VA72-F1
#
_entry.id   AF-A0AAD6VA72-F1
#
_cell.length_a   1.000
_cell.length_b   1.000
_cell.length_c   1.000
_cell.angle_alpha   90.00
_cell.angle_beta   90.00
_cell.angle_gamma   90.00
#
_symmetry.space_group_name_H-M   'P 1'
#
loop_
_entity.id
_entity.type
_entity.pdbx_description
1 polymer ?
#
loop_
_entity_poly.entity_id
_entity_poly.type
_entity_poly.pdbx_seq_one_letter_code
_entity_poly.pdbx_strand_id
1 'polypeptide(L)'
;SNHQLVSPMNTRHHATRRPAVAKAPPKAKAKTSSSKDQENRAPTPLSDAFREQIEQKYNIEGCSVGDIFARIENNAANATIADQKRELEAQKKHSEDLQRQIDKLLARAPAPVVPIEDQAGEDGVEESREPTPRPTGTAGTHFSIIAEMRLDSNRQDHAQLSTIQRNLRELFGNSRINWELLWAQVPAAAKAQLFAIARKHHPYLAEFQNDWATEEIVKQYVKNKRNNAYKKGYIDVPPKCAYLKENAAKRDPSKPRGKKASKPSKSRAIRADAAKDAQRRKARQHADRSRGESSKAKGKRAVRNISTDDEDDQMADVDVSGARSPAGEDESWEHPYCPVPASASAIQ
;
A
#
# COMPACT_ATOMS: atom_id res chain seq x y z
N SER A 1 -1.57 43.13 -42.55
CA SER A 1 -2.91 42.96 -41.96
C SER A 1 -2.99 41.63 -41.25
N ASN A 2 -2.85 41.65 -39.93
CA ASN A 2 -2.79 40.46 -39.08
C ASN A 2 -4.12 40.38 -38.32
N HIS A 3 -5.04 39.52 -38.74
CA HIS A 3 -6.32 39.32 -38.05
C HIS A 3 -6.11 38.35 -36.88
N GLN A 4 -6.01 38.91 -35.67
CA GLN A 4 -6.13 38.16 -34.42
C GLN A 4 -7.59 37.76 -34.20
N LEU A 5 -7.87 36.46 -34.29
CA LEU A 5 -9.11 35.83 -33.83
C LEU A 5 -9.01 35.58 -32.32
N VAL A 6 -9.56 36.51 -31.53
CA VAL A 6 -9.73 36.35 -30.09
C VAL A 6 -11.01 35.55 -29.85
N SER A 7 -10.87 34.30 -29.42
CA SER A 7 -12.00 33.47 -29.00
C SER A 7 -12.41 33.81 -27.57
N PRO A 8 -13.71 34.00 -27.26
CA PRO A 8 -14.16 34.30 -25.91
C PRO A 8 -14.13 33.05 -25.01
N MET A 9 -13.47 33.18 -23.85
CA MET A 9 -13.51 32.18 -22.78
C MET A 9 -14.90 32.10 -22.17
N ASN A 10 -15.57 30.97 -22.38
CA ASN A 10 -16.88 30.67 -21.82
C ASN A 10 -16.70 29.96 -20.47
N THR A 11 -16.73 30.72 -19.37
CA THR A 11 -16.68 30.19 -17.99
C THR A 11 -18.03 29.59 -17.62
N ARG A 12 -18.25 28.33 -18.00
CA ARG A 12 -19.43 27.55 -17.63
C ARG A 12 -19.20 26.90 -16.26
N HIS A 13 -19.66 27.56 -15.21
CA HIS A 13 -19.71 27.00 -13.86
C HIS A 13 -20.73 25.85 -13.81
N HIS A 14 -20.26 24.61 -13.92
CA HIS A 14 -21.07 23.42 -13.64
C HIS A 14 -21.24 23.27 -12.13
N ALA A 15 -22.35 23.79 -11.62
CA ALA A 15 -22.86 23.44 -10.30
C ALA A 15 -23.24 21.94 -10.30
N THR A 16 -22.38 21.09 -9.76
CA THR A 16 -22.68 19.67 -9.52
C THR A 16 -23.74 19.57 -8.43
N ARG A 17 -25.00 19.50 -8.87
CA ARG A 17 -26.17 19.18 -8.07
C ARG A 17 -25.99 17.75 -7.54
N ARG A 18 -25.65 17.60 -6.26
CA ARG A 18 -25.61 16.31 -5.55
C ARG A 18 -26.95 15.59 -5.75
N PRO A 19 -26.98 14.37 -6.33
CA PRO A 19 -28.21 13.60 -6.39
C PRO A 19 -28.63 13.24 -4.96
N ALA A 20 -29.91 13.45 -4.66
CA ALA A 20 -30.52 13.06 -3.41
C ALA A 20 -30.35 11.54 -3.21
N VAL A 21 -29.69 11.18 -2.10
CA VAL A 21 -29.55 9.80 -1.65
C VAL A 21 -30.95 9.27 -1.32
N ALA A 22 -31.50 8.46 -2.21
CA ALA A 22 -32.71 7.71 -1.95
C ALA A 22 -32.46 6.78 -0.75
N LYS A 23 -33.30 6.91 0.28
CA LYS A 23 -33.35 6.02 1.44
C LYS A 23 -33.47 4.58 0.94
N ALA A 24 -32.44 3.77 1.21
CA ALA A 24 -32.47 2.34 0.98
C ALA A 24 -33.63 1.70 1.78
N PRO A 25 -34.38 0.75 1.19
CA PRO A 25 -35.43 0.02 1.90
C PRO A 25 -34.85 -0.82 3.04
N PRO A 26 -35.62 -1.03 4.14
CA PRO A 26 -35.18 -1.82 5.26
C PRO A 26 -34.88 -3.26 4.82
N LYS A 27 -33.63 -3.69 5.02
CA LYS A 27 -33.20 -5.06 4.76
C LYS A 27 -34.03 -6.02 5.61
N ALA A 28 -34.86 -6.83 4.94
CA ALA A 28 -35.53 -7.96 5.55
C ALA A 28 -34.47 -8.90 6.15
N LYS A 29 -34.60 -9.18 7.44
CA LYS A 29 -33.76 -10.13 8.17
C LYS A 29 -34.06 -11.53 7.63
N ALA A 30 -33.25 -12.02 6.70
CA ALA A 30 -33.22 -13.44 6.38
C ALA A 30 -32.71 -14.19 7.62
N LYS A 31 -33.59 -14.94 8.28
CA LYS A 31 -33.24 -15.96 9.27
C LYS A 31 -32.43 -17.03 8.55
N THR A 32 -31.11 -16.93 8.56
CA THR A 32 -30.23 -18.07 8.34
C THR A 32 -30.30 -18.93 9.59
N SER A 33 -31.06 -20.03 9.49
CA SER A 33 -31.03 -21.13 10.46
C SER A 33 -29.61 -21.66 10.56
N SER A 34 -28.95 -21.33 11.66
CA SER A 34 -27.67 -21.84 12.11
C SER A 34 -27.79 -23.36 12.33
N SER A 35 -27.49 -24.15 11.31
CA SER A 35 -27.34 -25.60 11.40
C SER A 35 -25.92 -25.95 11.88
N LYS A 36 -25.59 -25.56 13.12
CA LYS A 36 -24.28 -25.82 13.75
C LYS A 36 -24.32 -26.88 14.86
N ASP A 37 -25.49 -27.49 15.09
CA ASP A 37 -25.72 -28.41 16.21
C ASP A 37 -25.76 -29.90 15.80
N GLN A 38 -25.35 -30.26 14.58
CA GLN A 38 -25.52 -31.63 14.06
C GLN A 38 -24.27 -32.53 14.11
N GLU A 39 -23.12 -32.04 14.59
CA GLU A 39 -21.85 -32.79 14.48
C GLU A 39 -21.37 -33.47 15.78
N ASN A 40 -22.14 -33.39 16.87
CA ASN A 40 -21.81 -34.06 18.15
C ASN A 40 -22.88 -35.04 18.61
N ARG A 41 -23.53 -35.76 17.68
CA ARG A 41 -24.35 -36.91 18.06
C ARG A 41 -23.42 -38.09 18.27
N ALA A 42 -23.15 -38.42 19.54
CA ALA A 42 -22.46 -39.65 19.91
C ALA A 42 -23.10 -40.82 19.14
N PRO A 43 -22.28 -41.72 18.55
CA PRO A 43 -22.81 -42.87 17.82
C PRO A 43 -23.76 -43.61 18.75
N THR A 44 -25.03 -43.67 18.39
CA THR A 44 -26.02 -44.44 19.14
C THR A 44 -25.51 -45.86 19.24
N PRO A 45 -25.41 -46.44 20.45
CA PRO A 45 -24.95 -47.81 20.60
C PRO A 45 -25.81 -48.70 19.72
N LEU A 46 -25.17 -49.46 18.82
CA LEU A 46 -25.86 -50.46 18.00
C LEU A 46 -26.69 -51.33 18.95
N SER A 47 -27.99 -51.45 18.67
CA SER A 47 -28.89 -52.21 19.52
C SER A 47 -28.39 -53.66 19.61
N ASP A 48 -28.46 -54.23 20.81
CA ASP A 48 -28.01 -55.61 21.07
C ASP A 48 -28.67 -56.62 20.10
N ALA A 49 -29.88 -56.31 19.62
CA ALA A 49 -30.60 -57.07 18.60
C ALA A 49 -29.86 -57.16 17.24
N PHE A 50 -29.11 -56.13 16.85
CA PHE A 50 -28.30 -56.19 15.63
C PHE A 50 -27.03 -57.01 15.84
N ARG A 51 -26.51 -57.05 17.06
CA ARG A 51 -25.35 -57.86 17.44
C ARG A 51 -25.68 -59.36 17.38
N GLU A 52 -26.85 -59.75 17.89
CA GLU A 52 -27.34 -61.15 17.79
C GLU A 52 -27.59 -61.58 16.34
N GLN A 53 -28.11 -60.71 15.47
CA GLN A 53 -28.29 -61.06 14.05
C GLN A 53 -26.96 -61.32 13.33
N ILE A 54 -25.89 -60.59 13.69
CA ILE A 54 -24.56 -60.82 13.12
C ILE A 54 -24.00 -62.16 13.61
N GLU A 55 -24.13 -62.48 14.89
CA GLU A 55 -23.64 -63.75 15.44
C GLU A 55 -24.36 -64.97 14.84
N GLN A 56 -25.68 -64.89 14.64
CA GLN A 56 -26.43 -65.99 14.00
C GLN A 56 -26.05 -66.19 12.53
N LYS A 57 -25.74 -65.11 11.81
CA LYS A 57 -25.48 -65.18 10.36
C LYS A 57 -24.04 -65.59 10.04
N TYR A 58 -23.09 -65.31 10.94
CA TYR A 58 -21.66 -65.56 10.74
C TYR A 58 -21.09 -66.50 11.80
N ASN A 59 -21.73 -67.67 11.98
CA ASN A 59 -21.22 -68.76 12.81
C ASN A 59 -19.95 -69.38 12.18
N ILE A 60 -18.87 -68.60 12.16
CA ILE A 60 -17.55 -68.96 11.66
C ILE A 60 -16.79 -69.46 12.89
N GLU A 61 -16.74 -70.77 13.04
CA GLU A 61 -16.02 -71.43 14.12
C GLU A 61 -14.58 -70.91 14.22
N GLY A 62 -14.27 -70.20 15.32
CA GLY A 62 -12.90 -69.84 15.68
C GLY A 62 -12.43 -68.40 15.42
N CYS A 63 -13.28 -67.48 14.93
CA CYS A 63 -12.94 -66.05 14.88
C CYS A 63 -13.75 -65.26 15.92
N SER A 64 -13.07 -64.46 16.75
CA SER A 64 -13.74 -63.54 17.67
C SER A 64 -14.51 -62.49 16.88
N VAL A 65 -15.68 -62.06 17.39
CA VAL A 65 -16.43 -60.92 16.84
C VAL A 65 -15.52 -59.69 16.69
N GLY A 66 -14.57 -59.50 17.61
CA GLY A 66 -13.56 -58.45 17.52
C GLY A 66 -12.64 -58.56 16.30
N ASP A 67 -12.27 -59.79 15.89
CA ASP A 67 -11.42 -60.02 14.71
C ASP A 67 -12.16 -59.71 13.41
N ILE A 68 -13.47 -59.94 13.38
CA ILE A 68 -14.33 -59.62 12.22
C ILE A 68 -14.43 -58.10 12.05
N PHE A 69 -14.67 -57.36 13.14
CA PHE A 69 -14.68 -55.89 13.08
C PHE A 69 -13.32 -55.32 12.68
N ALA A 70 -12.22 -55.83 13.23
CA ALA A 70 -10.87 -55.41 12.85
C ALA A 70 -10.56 -55.69 11.37
N ARG A 71 -11.09 -56.76 10.78
CA ARG A 71 -10.96 -57.04 9.34
C ARG A 71 -11.81 -56.09 8.48
N ILE A 72 -13.01 -55.75 8.91
CA ILE A 72 -13.88 -54.79 8.19
C ILE A 72 -13.22 -53.40 8.18
N GLU A 73 -12.71 -52.95 9.33
CA GLU A 73 -12.01 -51.67 9.44
C GLU A 73 -10.73 -51.63 8.60
N ASN A 74 -9.92 -52.70 8.64
CA ASN A 74 -8.73 -52.80 7.79
C ASN A 74 -9.08 -52.83 6.29
N ASN A 75 -10.14 -53.53 5.89
CA ASN A 75 -10.58 -53.56 4.50
C ASN A 75 -11.10 -52.20 4.03
N ALA A 76 -11.82 -51.46 4.88
CA ALA A 76 -12.26 -50.10 4.58
C ALA A 76 -11.06 -49.14 4.46
N ALA A 77 -10.07 -49.25 5.35
CA ALA A 77 -8.84 -48.46 5.27
C ALA A 77 -8.02 -48.80 4.00
N ASN A 78 -7.98 -50.07 3.60
CA ASN A 78 -7.29 -50.48 2.37
C ASN A 78 -8.00 -49.95 1.11
N ALA A 79 -9.34 -49.88 1.12
CA ALA A 79 -10.11 -49.31 0.02
C ALA A 79 -9.84 -47.79 -0.15
N THR A 80 -9.82 -47.03 0.95
CA THR A 80 -9.53 -45.59 0.88
C THR A 80 -8.09 -45.31 0.43
N ILE A 81 -7.12 -46.13 0.85
CA ILE A 81 -5.73 -46.04 0.36
C ILE A 81 -5.65 -46.32 -1.15
N ALA A 82 -6.43 -47.27 -1.68
CA ALA A 82 -6.46 -47.57 -3.10
C ALA A 82 -7.01 -46.39 -3.93
N ASP A 83 -8.04 -45.71 -3.44
CA ASP A 83 -8.63 -44.56 -4.13
C ASP A 83 -7.71 -43.33 -4.08
N GLN A 84 -7.05 -43.07 -2.93
CA GLN A 84 -6.04 -42.01 -2.84
C GLN A 84 -4.86 -42.25 -3.80
N LYS A 85 -4.42 -43.50 -3.96
CA LYS A 85 -3.38 -43.85 -4.93
C LYS A 85 -3.81 -43.58 -6.37
N ARG A 86 -5.05 -43.94 -6.74
CA ARG A 86 -5.60 -43.65 -8.06
C ARG A 86 -5.68 -42.16 -8.34
N GLU A 87 -6.08 -41.36 -7.36
CA GLU A 87 -6.13 -39.90 -7.49
C GLU A 87 -4.73 -39.30 -7.66
N LEU A 88 -3.75 -39.77 -6.89
CA LEU A 88 -2.36 -39.31 -6.99
C LEU A 88 -1.75 -39.67 -8.36
N GLU A 89 -2.04 -40.86 -8.89
CA GLU A 89 -1.65 -41.25 -10.25
C GLU A 89 -2.33 -40.41 -11.34
N ALA A 90 -3.61 -40.04 -11.16
CA ALA A 90 -4.31 -39.15 -12.07
C ALA A 90 -3.70 -37.73 -12.07
N GLN A 91 -3.33 -37.20 -10.90
CA GLN A 91 -2.64 -35.92 -10.77
C GLN A 91 -1.25 -35.96 -11.44
N LYS A 92 -0.50 -37.05 -11.28
CA LYS A 92 0.79 -37.23 -11.97
C LYS A 92 0.63 -37.21 -13.49
N LYS A 93 -0.32 -37.98 -14.04
CA LYS A 93 -0.62 -37.96 -15.48
C LYS A 93 -0.99 -36.57 -15.98
N HIS A 94 -1.82 -35.83 -15.23
CA HIS A 94 -2.19 -34.45 -15.61
C HIS A 94 -0.97 -33.51 -15.64
N SER A 95 -0.06 -33.65 -14.66
CA SER A 95 1.18 -32.86 -14.63
C SER A 95 2.12 -33.19 -15.78
N GLU A 96 2.22 -34.46 -16.18
CA GLU A 96 3.00 -34.91 -17.33
C GLU A 96 2.42 -34.37 -18.65
N ASP A 97 1.09 -34.35 -18.80
CA ASP A 97 0.44 -33.77 -19.98
C ASP A 97 0.64 -32.26 -20.07
N LEU A 98 0.62 -31.53 -18.95
CA LEU A 98 0.98 -30.11 -18.91
C LEU A 98 2.45 -29.88 -19.30
N GLN A 99 3.37 -30.72 -18.82
CA GLN A 99 4.78 -30.64 -19.19
C GLN A 99 4.97 -30.87 -20.70
N ARG A 100 4.28 -31.87 -21.28
CA ARG A 100 4.28 -32.11 -22.73
C ARG A 100 3.73 -30.92 -23.53
N GLN A 101 2.73 -30.21 -22.99
CA GLN A 101 2.22 -28.98 -23.63
C GLN A 101 3.26 -27.85 -23.61
N ILE A 102 3.96 -27.67 -22.48
CA ILE A 102 5.06 -26.69 -22.37
C ILE A 102 6.17 -27.03 -23.37
N ASP A 103 6.61 -28.28 -23.42
CA ASP A 103 7.67 -28.71 -24.33
C ASP A 103 7.25 -28.58 -25.80
N LYS A 104 5.98 -28.86 -26.13
CA LYS A 104 5.42 -28.65 -27.48
C LYS A 104 5.37 -27.17 -27.86
N LEU A 105 5.03 -26.28 -26.92
CA LEU A 105 5.07 -24.83 -27.15
C LEU A 105 6.50 -24.32 -27.30
N LEU A 106 7.43 -24.85 -26.51
CA LEU A 106 8.86 -24.53 -26.59
C LEU A 106 9.46 -24.99 -27.92
N ALA A 107 9.07 -26.17 -28.42
CA ALA A 107 9.49 -26.68 -29.73
C ALA A 107 8.80 -25.98 -30.91
N ARG A 108 7.60 -25.44 -30.70
CA ARG A 108 6.87 -24.65 -31.71
C ARG A 108 7.35 -23.19 -31.77
N ALA A 109 7.98 -22.69 -30.71
CA ALA A 109 8.70 -21.43 -30.81
C ALA A 109 9.74 -21.58 -31.93
N PRO A 110 9.67 -20.75 -32.99
CA PRO A 110 10.63 -20.83 -34.09
C PRO A 110 12.04 -20.78 -33.51
N ALA A 111 12.94 -21.57 -34.10
CA ALA A 111 14.35 -21.66 -33.73
C ALA A 111 14.87 -20.29 -33.31
N PRO A 112 15.63 -20.21 -32.20
CA PRO A 112 16.06 -18.95 -31.60
C PRO A 112 16.49 -18.03 -32.72
N VAL A 113 15.72 -16.95 -32.88
CA VAL A 113 16.07 -15.85 -33.76
C VAL A 113 17.55 -15.64 -33.52
N VAL A 114 18.32 -15.89 -34.57
CA VAL A 114 19.77 -15.67 -34.67
C VAL A 114 20.07 -14.45 -33.81
N PRO A 115 21.06 -14.49 -32.90
CA PRO A 115 21.42 -13.31 -32.11
C PRO A 115 21.41 -12.14 -33.08
N ILE A 116 20.45 -11.23 -32.86
CA ILE A 116 20.41 -9.97 -33.57
C ILE A 116 21.65 -9.28 -33.02
N GLU A 117 22.78 -9.55 -33.66
CA GLU A 117 23.91 -8.66 -33.69
C GLU A 117 23.32 -7.34 -34.11
N ASP A 118 23.04 -6.51 -33.11
CA ASP A 118 23.17 -5.07 -33.13
C ASP A 118 23.01 -4.48 -34.53
N GLN A 119 21.80 -4.54 -35.09
CA GLN A 119 21.38 -3.46 -35.96
C GLN A 119 21.12 -2.28 -35.04
N ALA A 120 22.24 -1.63 -34.73
CA ALA A 120 22.35 -0.24 -34.40
C ALA A 120 21.47 0.56 -35.37
N GLY A 121 20.22 0.75 -34.95
CA GLY A 121 19.52 1.99 -35.26
C GLY A 121 20.30 3.09 -34.55
N GLU A 122 21.30 3.60 -35.26
CA GLU A 122 21.84 4.94 -35.05
C GLU A 122 20.67 5.94 -34.93
N ASP A 123 20.88 7.00 -34.16
CA ASP A 123 19.96 8.13 -33.91
C ASP A 123 19.09 8.07 -32.65
N GLY A 124 19.57 7.37 -31.64
CA GLY A 124 19.29 7.72 -30.25
C GLY A 124 20.59 7.70 -29.48
N VAL A 125 21.23 8.85 -29.27
CA VAL A 125 22.30 8.99 -28.27
C VAL A 125 21.66 8.64 -26.92
N GLU A 126 21.67 7.36 -26.57
CA GLU A 126 21.34 6.86 -25.24
C GLU A 126 22.51 7.30 -24.36
N GLU A 127 22.45 8.59 -24.02
CA GLU A 127 23.34 9.25 -23.09
C GLU A 127 23.40 8.34 -21.87
N SER A 128 24.52 7.64 -21.74
CA SER A 128 24.73 6.62 -20.72
C SER A 128 24.79 7.34 -19.38
N ARG A 129 23.61 7.62 -18.81
CA ARG A 129 23.48 8.31 -17.54
C ARG A 129 24.17 7.45 -16.51
N GLU A 130 25.17 8.02 -15.86
CA GLU A 130 25.86 7.36 -14.77
C GLU A 130 24.82 6.91 -13.73
N PRO A 131 24.83 5.62 -13.33
CA PRO A 131 23.87 5.11 -12.35
C PRO A 131 23.92 5.95 -11.07
N THR A 132 22.76 6.40 -10.61
CA THR A 132 22.67 7.24 -9.42
C THR A 132 23.11 6.43 -8.19
N PRO A 133 24.19 6.84 -7.49
CA PRO A 133 24.72 6.09 -6.36
C PRO A 133 23.73 6.10 -5.19
N ARG A 134 23.85 5.12 -4.29
CA ARG A 134 23.01 5.04 -3.10
C ARG A 134 23.36 6.18 -2.12
N PRO A 135 22.39 6.97 -1.65
CA PRO A 135 22.63 8.00 -0.63
C PRO A 135 23.06 7.37 0.69
N THR A 136 23.92 8.05 1.44
CA THR A 136 24.40 7.58 2.74
C THR A 136 23.31 7.67 3.81
N GLY A 137 23.12 6.59 4.56
CA GLY A 137 22.23 6.56 5.73
C GLY A 137 20.98 5.70 5.56
N THR A 138 19.97 5.98 6.38
CA THR A 138 18.70 5.23 6.43
C THR A 138 17.55 6.06 5.85
N ALA A 139 16.79 5.48 4.92
CA ALA A 139 15.62 6.12 4.30
C ALA A 139 14.57 6.55 5.35
N GLY A 140 14.05 7.76 5.19
CA GLY A 140 13.08 8.38 6.09
C GLY A 140 13.67 8.95 7.38
N THR A 141 14.96 8.74 7.66
CA THR A 141 15.68 9.39 8.77
C THR A 141 16.74 10.35 8.26
N HIS A 142 17.57 9.89 7.31
CA HIS A 142 18.71 10.66 6.78
C HIS A 142 18.40 11.28 5.43
N PHE A 143 17.64 10.56 4.60
CA PHE A 143 17.25 11.01 3.26
C PHE A 143 15.79 10.65 2.97
N SER A 144 15.20 11.37 2.00
CA SER A 144 13.88 11.08 1.45
C SER A 144 14.04 10.34 0.14
N ILE A 145 13.42 9.15 0.01
CA ILE A 145 13.46 8.36 -1.23
C ILE A 145 12.98 9.21 -2.42
N ILE A 146 11.95 10.03 -2.21
CA ILE A 146 11.35 10.87 -3.25
C ILE A 146 12.34 11.93 -3.77
N ALA A 147 13.05 12.58 -2.85
CA ALA A 147 14.02 13.63 -3.19
C ALA A 147 15.25 13.04 -3.89
N GLU A 148 15.76 11.91 -3.40
CA GLU A 148 16.95 11.23 -3.97
C GLU A 148 16.65 10.60 -5.34
N MET A 149 15.41 10.15 -5.56
CA MET A 149 14.93 9.78 -6.88
C MET A 149 14.62 11.00 -7.76
N ARG A 150 14.73 12.25 -7.28
CA ARG A 150 14.36 13.46 -8.05
C ARG A 150 12.90 13.45 -8.51
N LEU A 151 12.00 12.89 -7.70
CA LEU A 151 10.56 12.80 -7.96
C LEU A 151 9.73 13.74 -7.06
N ASP A 152 10.33 14.81 -6.54
CA ASP A 152 9.74 15.70 -5.52
C ASP A 152 9.20 17.01 -6.08
N SER A 153 9.43 17.31 -7.35
CA SER A 153 9.23 18.64 -7.92
C SER A 153 7.79 18.85 -8.42
N ASN A 154 7.23 17.88 -9.15
CA ASN A 154 5.96 18.05 -9.85
C ASN A 154 4.89 17.03 -9.44
N ARG A 155 3.62 17.39 -9.70
CA ARG A 155 2.47 16.48 -9.55
C ARG A 155 2.62 15.22 -10.41
N GLN A 156 3.24 15.34 -11.58
CA GLN A 156 3.52 14.21 -12.47
C GLN A 156 4.52 13.23 -11.84
N ASP A 157 5.57 13.74 -11.21
CA ASP A 157 6.57 12.91 -10.52
C ASP A 157 5.95 12.13 -9.37
N HIS A 158 5.05 12.77 -8.60
CA HIS A 158 4.30 12.09 -7.54
C HIS A 158 3.38 10.99 -8.09
N ALA A 159 2.75 11.22 -9.26
CA ALA A 159 1.95 10.21 -9.94
C ALA A 159 2.83 9.05 -10.47
N GLN A 160 4.03 9.35 -10.99
CA GLN A 160 5.00 8.35 -11.42
C GLN A 160 5.46 7.49 -10.24
N LEU A 161 5.83 8.11 -9.11
CA LEU A 161 6.17 7.40 -7.88
C LEU A 161 5.02 6.51 -7.40
N SER A 162 3.79 7.03 -7.41
CA SER A 162 2.60 6.27 -6.98
C SER A 162 2.38 5.04 -7.86
N THR A 163 2.62 5.17 -9.17
CA THR A 163 2.54 4.08 -10.14
C THR A 163 3.62 3.03 -9.87
N ILE A 164 4.87 3.46 -9.69
CA ILE A 164 5.99 2.58 -9.33
C ILE A 164 5.69 1.82 -8.04
N GLN A 165 5.26 2.51 -6.99
CA GLN A 165 4.93 1.90 -5.71
C GLN A 165 3.79 0.88 -5.83
N ARG A 166 2.75 1.18 -6.60
CA ARG A 166 1.63 0.25 -6.85
C ARG A 166 2.14 -1.02 -7.53
N ASN A 167 2.86 -0.88 -8.64
CA ASN A 167 3.35 -2.03 -9.40
C ASN A 167 4.35 -2.85 -8.59
N LEU A 168 5.24 -2.22 -7.82
CA LEU A 168 6.14 -2.94 -6.91
C LEU A 168 5.39 -3.73 -5.84
N ARG A 169 4.26 -3.21 -5.32
CA ARG A 169 3.41 -3.96 -4.37
C ARG A 169 2.76 -5.17 -5.02
N GLU A 170 2.28 -5.02 -6.26
CA GLU A 170 1.69 -6.12 -7.04
C GLU A 170 2.74 -7.19 -7.37
N LEU A 171 3.91 -6.78 -7.89
CA LEU A 171 5.04 -7.66 -8.17
C LEU A 171 5.53 -8.40 -6.91
N PHE A 172 5.64 -7.69 -5.79
CA PHE A 172 6.01 -8.30 -4.52
C PHE A 172 4.97 -9.35 -4.09
N GLY A 173 3.66 -9.04 -4.21
CA GLY A 173 2.60 -10.01 -3.95
C GLY A 173 2.69 -11.27 -4.80
N ASN A 174 3.08 -11.12 -6.08
CA ASN A 174 3.21 -12.21 -7.03
C ASN A 174 4.50 -13.04 -6.84
N SER A 175 5.57 -12.42 -6.30
CA SER A 175 6.89 -13.05 -6.14
C SER A 175 6.96 -14.17 -5.09
N ARG A 176 5.87 -14.45 -4.36
CA ARG A 176 5.80 -15.42 -3.26
C ARG A 176 6.86 -15.20 -2.16
N ILE A 177 7.45 -14.00 -2.07
CA ILE A 177 8.36 -13.65 -0.98
C ILE A 177 7.56 -13.61 0.33
N ASN A 178 8.03 -14.34 1.33
CA ASN A 178 7.40 -14.30 2.65
C ASN A 178 7.60 -12.92 3.30
N TRP A 179 6.50 -12.18 3.43
CA TRP A 179 6.47 -10.82 3.97
C TRP A 179 6.54 -10.77 5.50
N GLU A 180 6.40 -11.91 6.18
CA GLU A 180 6.53 -12.03 7.64
C GLU A 180 8.00 -11.93 8.08
N LEU A 181 8.92 -12.35 7.21
CA LEU A 181 10.36 -12.31 7.44
C LEU A 181 10.88 -10.87 7.49
N LEU A 182 12.03 -10.68 8.15
CA LEU A 182 12.79 -9.43 8.02
C LEU A 182 13.37 -9.33 6.62
N TRP A 183 13.44 -8.11 6.07
CA TRP A 183 14.04 -7.90 4.75
C TRP A 183 15.45 -8.48 4.64
N ALA A 184 16.24 -8.41 5.71
CA ALA A 184 17.57 -9.02 5.78
C ALA A 184 17.56 -10.56 5.63
N GLN A 185 16.48 -11.23 6.03
CA GLN A 185 16.31 -12.69 5.99
C GLN A 185 15.73 -13.19 4.67
N VAL A 186 15.18 -12.31 3.82
CA VAL A 186 14.65 -12.70 2.52
C VAL A 186 15.80 -13.21 1.64
N PRO A 187 15.69 -14.40 1.01
CA PRO A 187 16.74 -14.97 0.17
C PRO A 187 17.20 -13.99 -0.93
N ALA A 188 18.51 -13.88 -1.11
CA ALA A 188 19.10 -12.95 -2.10
C ALA A 188 18.63 -13.25 -3.53
N ALA A 189 18.48 -14.53 -3.90
CA ALA A 189 17.96 -14.93 -5.21
C ALA A 189 16.54 -14.40 -5.48
N ALA A 190 15.66 -14.43 -4.47
CA ALA A 190 14.29 -13.92 -4.62
C ALA A 190 14.27 -12.39 -4.76
N LYS A 191 15.15 -11.67 -4.05
CA LYS A 191 15.32 -10.21 -4.23
C LYS A 191 15.79 -9.89 -5.64
N ALA A 192 16.81 -10.60 -6.12
CA ALA A 192 17.36 -10.39 -7.47
C ALA A 192 16.30 -10.61 -8.55
N GLN A 193 15.47 -11.65 -8.43
CA GLN A 193 14.33 -11.87 -9.33
C GLN A 193 13.31 -10.73 -9.29
N LEU A 194 12.93 -10.28 -8.08
CA LEU A 194 12.02 -9.15 -7.93
C LEU A 194 12.57 -7.88 -8.59
N PHE A 195 13.85 -7.59 -8.40
CA PHE A 195 14.51 -6.41 -9.00
C PHE A 195 14.62 -6.50 -10.52
N ALA A 196 14.95 -7.68 -11.05
CA ALA A 196 14.98 -7.90 -12.49
C ALA A 196 13.60 -7.67 -13.14
N ILE A 197 12.53 -8.15 -12.50
CA ILE A 197 11.16 -7.93 -12.99
C ILE A 197 10.76 -6.46 -12.82
N ALA A 198 11.11 -5.82 -11.70
CA ALA A 198 10.84 -4.40 -11.46
C ALA A 198 11.46 -3.50 -12.54
N ARG A 199 12.72 -3.74 -12.92
CA ARG A 199 13.41 -3.01 -13.99
C ARG A 199 12.72 -3.18 -15.35
N LYS A 200 12.20 -4.38 -15.65
CA LYS A 200 11.42 -4.61 -16.88
C LYS A 200 10.11 -3.83 -16.90
N HIS A 201 9.42 -3.70 -15.77
CA HIS A 201 8.17 -2.94 -15.69
C HIS A 201 8.38 -1.42 -15.65
N HIS A 202 9.48 -0.97 -15.04
CA HIS A 202 9.83 0.43 -14.90
C HIS A 202 11.30 0.64 -15.25
N PRO A 203 11.62 0.93 -16.53
CA PRO A 203 12.99 1.17 -16.96
C PRO A 203 13.71 2.24 -16.16
N TYR A 204 12.96 3.24 -15.67
CA TYR A 204 13.46 4.27 -14.76
C TYR A 204 14.16 3.72 -13.49
N LEU A 205 13.73 2.56 -12.98
CA LEU A 205 14.39 1.94 -11.81
C LEU A 205 15.78 1.39 -12.13
N ALA A 206 16.13 1.19 -13.41
CA ALA A 206 17.45 0.74 -13.83
C ALA A 206 18.53 1.83 -13.70
N GLU A 207 18.14 3.10 -13.58
CA GLU A 207 19.05 4.23 -13.38
C GLU A 207 19.70 4.24 -11.98
N PHE A 208 19.22 3.42 -11.03
CA PHE A 208 19.70 3.42 -9.64
C PHE A 208 20.68 2.28 -9.39
N GLN A 209 21.87 2.62 -8.88
CA GLN A 209 22.93 1.64 -8.65
C GLN A 209 22.49 0.57 -7.64
N ASN A 210 22.72 -0.71 -7.96
CA ASN A 210 22.35 -1.85 -7.11
C ASN A 210 20.86 -1.90 -6.71
N ASP A 211 19.97 -1.35 -7.56
CA ASP A 211 18.52 -1.33 -7.32
C ASP A 211 18.13 -0.71 -5.96
N TRP A 212 18.91 0.25 -5.44
CA TRP A 212 18.70 0.77 -4.07
C TRP A 212 17.32 1.40 -3.89
N ALA A 213 16.81 2.10 -4.91
CA ALA A 213 15.50 2.74 -4.87
C ALA A 213 14.38 1.70 -4.74
N THR A 214 14.44 0.65 -5.56
CA THR A 214 13.53 -0.50 -5.49
C THR A 214 13.58 -1.17 -4.12
N GLU A 215 14.79 -1.38 -3.59
CA GLU A 215 15.00 -1.98 -2.27
C GLU A 215 14.32 -1.17 -1.16
N GLU A 216 14.51 0.15 -1.12
CA GLU A 216 13.96 1.02 -0.08
C GLU A 216 12.43 1.14 -0.15
N ILE A 217 11.85 1.21 -1.36
CA ILE A 217 10.39 1.21 -1.54
C ILE A 217 9.78 -0.11 -1.02
N VAL A 218 10.38 -1.24 -1.37
CA VAL A 218 9.87 -2.56 -0.94
C VAL A 218 10.06 -2.74 0.57
N LYS A 219 11.19 -2.32 1.16
CA LYS A 219 11.40 -2.31 2.62
C LYS A 219 10.29 -1.53 3.33
N GLN A 220 9.96 -0.33 2.84
CA GLN A 220 8.90 0.50 3.41
C GLN A 220 7.54 -0.22 3.35
N TYR A 221 7.22 -0.85 2.22
CA TYR A 221 6.00 -1.64 2.06
C TYR A 221 5.94 -2.82 3.04
N VAL A 222 6.98 -3.66 3.11
CA VAL A 222 7.01 -4.83 3.99
C VAL A 222 6.92 -4.41 5.46
N LYS A 223 7.63 -3.35 5.86
CA LYS A 223 7.55 -2.76 7.21
C LYS A 223 6.12 -2.33 7.54
N ASN A 224 5.44 -1.63 6.63
CA ASN A 224 4.07 -1.16 6.84
C ASN A 224 3.08 -2.34 6.91
N LYS A 225 3.23 -3.33 6.02
CA LYS A 225 2.39 -4.53 5.99
C LYS A 225 2.52 -5.33 7.29
N ARG A 226 3.75 -5.55 7.77
CA ARG A 226 4.02 -6.20 9.06
C ARG A 226 3.47 -5.41 10.23
N ASN A 227 3.67 -4.09 10.27
CA ASN A 227 3.08 -3.25 11.30
C ASN A 227 1.54 -3.35 11.34
N ASN A 228 0.89 -3.44 10.18
CA ASN A 228 -0.55 -3.65 10.09
C ASN A 228 -0.94 -5.05 10.62
N ALA A 229 -0.21 -6.09 10.21
CA ALA A 229 -0.44 -7.45 10.68
C ALA A 229 -0.27 -7.61 12.19
N TYR A 230 0.72 -6.95 12.80
CA TYR A 230 0.88 -6.92 14.26
C TYR A 230 -0.29 -6.24 14.97
N LYS A 231 -0.82 -5.14 14.41
CA LYS A 231 -1.99 -4.46 14.97
C LYS A 231 -3.24 -5.32 14.87
N LYS A 232 -3.39 -6.10 13.80
CA LYS A 232 -4.52 -7.01 13.56
C LYS A 232 -4.37 -8.36 14.27
N GLY A 233 -3.19 -8.69 14.79
CA GLY A 233 -2.91 -9.96 15.47
C GLY A 233 -2.70 -11.14 14.53
N TYR A 234 -2.43 -10.92 13.23
CA TYR A 234 -2.16 -12.00 12.28
C TYR A 234 -0.77 -12.63 12.44
N ILE A 235 0.20 -11.86 12.93
CA ILE A 235 1.55 -12.35 13.24
C ILE A 235 1.77 -12.17 14.73
N ASP A 236 2.39 -13.16 15.35
CA ASP A 236 2.82 -13.03 16.73
C ASP A 236 3.88 -11.94 16.87
N VAL A 237 3.72 -11.10 17.89
CA VAL A 237 4.66 -10.00 18.12
C VAL A 237 5.89 -10.61 18.75
N PRO A 238 7.10 -10.42 18.15
CA PRO A 238 8.32 -10.95 18.74
C PRO A 238 8.40 -10.56 20.22
N PRO A 239 8.89 -11.44 21.12
CA PRO A 239 8.86 -11.21 22.57
C PRO A 239 9.57 -9.90 22.95
N LYS A 240 10.60 -9.51 22.18
CA LYS A 240 11.30 -8.22 22.32
C LYS A 240 10.37 -7.01 22.22
N CYS A 241 9.24 -7.11 21.52
CA CYS A 241 8.25 -6.05 21.32
C CYS A 241 6.96 -6.26 22.14
N ALA A 242 6.88 -7.30 22.98
CA ALA A 242 5.70 -7.56 23.82
C ALA A 242 5.37 -6.37 24.74
N TYR A 243 6.39 -5.68 25.24
CA TYR A 243 6.24 -4.46 26.05
C TYR A 243 5.47 -3.34 25.33
N LEU A 244 5.44 -3.31 23.98
CA LEU A 244 4.67 -2.33 23.23
C LEU A 244 3.16 -2.62 23.30
N LYS A 245 2.76 -3.90 23.34
CA LYS A 245 1.37 -4.30 23.57
C LYS A 245 0.95 -3.95 25.00
N GLU A 246 1.79 -4.23 25.99
CA GLU A 246 1.53 -3.83 27.38
C GLU A 246 1.40 -2.31 27.53
N ASN A 247 2.29 -1.54 26.90
CA ASN A 247 2.23 -0.08 26.91
C ASN A 247 1.02 0.46 26.14
N ALA A 248 0.55 -0.24 25.10
CA ALA A 248 -0.68 0.09 24.40
C ALA A 248 -1.92 -0.23 25.26
N ALA A 249 -1.93 -1.35 25.99
CA ALA A 249 -3.01 -1.72 26.90
C ALA A 249 -3.09 -0.80 28.13
N LYS A 250 -1.93 -0.37 28.66
CA LYS A 250 -1.85 0.64 29.74
C LYS A 250 -2.26 2.04 29.28
N ARG A 251 -2.37 2.29 27.98
CA ARG A 251 -2.86 3.56 27.45
C ARG A 251 -4.38 3.57 27.45
N ASP A 252 -4.92 4.51 28.21
CA ASP A 252 -6.35 4.82 28.20
C ASP A 252 -6.76 5.39 26.83
N PRO A 253 -7.58 4.67 26.03
CA PRO A 253 -8.00 5.13 24.71
C PRO A 253 -8.90 6.38 24.79
N SER A 254 -9.52 6.63 25.95
CA SER A 254 -10.35 7.83 26.18
C SER A 254 -9.51 9.09 26.35
N LYS A 255 -8.23 8.96 26.73
CA LYS A 255 -7.32 10.09 26.88
C LYS A 255 -6.77 10.46 25.49
N PRO A 256 -7.17 11.60 24.92
CA PRO A 256 -6.69 12.01 23.61
C PRO A 256 -5.16 12.07 23.62
N ARG A 257 -4.54 11.40 22.64
CA ARG A 257 -3.10 11.38 22.38
C ARG A 257 -2.62 12.83 22.15
N GLY A 258 -2.29 13.53 23.22
CA GLY A 258 -1.63 14.83 23.18
C GLY A 258 -2.47 16.02 22.74
N LYS A 259 -3.37 16.52 23.60
CA LYS A 259 -3.67 17.97 23.66
C LYS A 259 -2.46 18.82 24.11
N LYS A 260 -1.29 18.21 24.39
CA LYS A 260 -0.07 18.95 24.76
C LYS A 260 0.65 19.56 23.54
N ALA A 261 0.48 19.02 22.33
CA ALA A 261 1.11 19.57 21.13
C ALA A 261 0.29 20.69 20.45
N SER A 262 -1.04 20.74 20.63
CA SER A 262 -1.89 21.81 20.04
C SER A 262 -2.00 23.07 20.90
N LYS A 263 -1.73 22.99 22.22
CA LYS A 263 -1.76 24.14 23.12
C LYS A 263 -0.67 25.21 22.87
N PRO A 264 0.56 24.91 22.40
CA PRO A 264 1.50 25.96 22.03
C PRO A 264 1.19 26.64 20.68
N SER A 265 0.45 26.01 19.75
CA SER A 265 0.19 26.62 18.43
C SER A 265 -0.77 27.80 18.53
N LYS A 266 -1.91 27.65 19.23
CA LYS A 266 -2.85 28.78 19.40
C LYS A 266 -2.27 29.90 20.25
N SER A 267 -1.53 29.59 21.31
CA SER A 267 -0.88 30.62 22.14
C SER A 267 0.29 31.30 21.42
N ARG A 268 1.05 30.60 20.57
CA ARG A 268 2.06 31.22 19.70
C ARG A 268 1.43 32.07 18.60
N ALA A 269 0.34 31.64 17.98
CA ALA A 269 -0.41 32.45 17.01
C ALA A 269 -0.93 33.75 17.66
N ILE A 270 -1.60 33.64 18.82
CA ILE A 270 -2.08 34.81 19.58
C ILE A 270 -0.93 35.74 19.97
N ARG A 271 0.23 35.20 20.40
CA ARG A 271 1.42 36.02 20.72
C ARG A 271 2.04 36.66 19.48
N ALA A 272 2.05 35.97 18.35
CA ALA A 272 2.55 36.51 17.09
C ALA A 272 1.66 37.65 16.57
N ASP A 273 0.34 37.49 16.66
CA ASP A 273 -0.63 38.52 16.27
C ASP A 273 -0.52 39.74 17.20
N ALA A 274 -0.44 39.53 18.52
CA ALA A 274 -0.22 40.62 19.47
C ALA A 274 1.12 41.35 19.25
N ALA A 275 2.18 40.63 18.86
CA ALA A 275 3.46 41.23 18.52
C ALA A 275 3.39 42.07 17.24
N LYS A 276 2.70 41.60 16.19
CA LYS A 276 2.45 42.35 14.95
C LYS A 276 1.64 43.62 15.22
N ASP A 277 0.61 43.55 16.06
CA ASP A 277 -0.18 44.72 16.44
C ASP A 277 0.64 45.73 17.26
N ALA A 278 1.50 45.26 18.16
CA ALA A 278 2.42 46.13 18.89
C ALA A 278 3.43 46.83 17.97
N GLN A 279 3.97 46.13 16.96
CA GLN A 279 4.83 46.73 15.94
C GLN A 279 4.08 47.77 15.10
N ARG A 280 2.87 47.47 14.64
CA ARG A 280 2.01 48.41 13.89
C ARG A 280 1.70 49.66 14.71
N ARG A 281 1.44 49.53 16.02
CA ARG A 281 1.23 50.68 16.92
C ARG A 281 2.48 51.55 17.06
N LYS A 282 3.66 50.96 17.22
CA LYS A 282 4.93 51.70 17.28
C LYS A 282 5.21 52.45 15.97
N ALA A 283 4.94 51.82 14.82
CA ALA A 283 5.09 52.48 13.51
C ALA A 283 4.18 53.70 13.35
N ARG A 284 2.92 53.61 13.79
CA ARG A 284 1.97 54.75 13.79
C ARG A 284 2.43 55.89 14.70
N GLN A 285 2.92 55.58 15.90
CA GLN A 285 3.45 56.61 16.81
C GLN A 285 4.67 57.35 16.24
N HIS A 286 5.54 56.65 15.50
CA HIS A 286 6.67 57.28 14.83
C HIS A 286 6.21 58.19 13.68
N ALA A 287 5.23 57.76 12.89
CA ALA A 287 4.64 58.56 11.82
C ALA A 287 4.01 59.86 12.36
N ASP A 288 3.22 59.78 13.44
CA ASP A 288 2.58 60.98 14.02
C ASP A 288 3.59 61.97 14.60
N ARG A 289 4.68 61.49 15.24
CA ARG A 289 5.76 62.36 15.73
C ARG A 289 6.48 63.08 14.59
N SER A 290 6.79 62.37 13.50
CA SER A 290 7.42 62.99 12.33
C SER A 290 6.54 64.04 11.65
N ARG A 291 5.21 63.88 11.71
CA ARG A 291 4.26 64.85 11.14
C ARG A 291 4.16 66.14 11.97
N GLY A 292 4.31 66.02 13.30
CA GLY A 292 4.27 67.15 14.23
C GLY A 292 5.51 68.07 14.22
N GLU A 293 6.67 67.58 13.79
CA GLU A 293 7.92 68.38 13.73
C GLU A 293 8.08 69.19 12.44
N SER A 294 7.36 68.84 11.36
CA SER A 294 7.52 69.51 10.05
C SER A 294 6.81 70.87 9.93
N SER A 295 5.91 71.22 10.86
CA SER A 295 5.10 72.45 10.75
C SER A 295 5.77 73.73 11.28
N LYS A 296 7.05 73.68 11.70
CA LYS A 296 7.78 74.88 12.18
C LYS A 296 8.89 75.41 11.26
N ALA A 297 9.18 74.75 10.14
CA ALA A 297 10.18 75.24 9.17
C ALA A 297 9.51 75.96 7.99
N LYS A 298 8.90 77.11 8.26
CA LYS A 298 8.59 78.11 7.22
C LYS A 298 9.88 78.82 6.84
N GLY A 299 10.32 78.63 5.60
CA GLY A 299 11.09 79.63 4.87
C GLY A 299 12.51 79.24 4.48
N LYS A 300 12.67 78.68 3.29
CA LYS A 300 13.15 79.42 2.11
C LYS A 300 13.24 78.48 0.93
N ARG A 301 12.45 78.83 -0.08
CA ARG A 301 12.29 78.20 -1.38
C ARG A 301 13.58 78.42 -2.19
N ALA A 302 14.28 77.35 -2.54
CA ALA A 302 15.27 77.35 -3.60
C ALA A 302 14.87 76.25 -4.60
N VAL A 303 14.42 76.71 -5.76
CA VAL A 303 14.07 75.89 -6.91
C VAL A 303 15.35 75.24 -7.42
N ARG A 304 15.43 73.91 -7.40
CA ARG A 304 16.31 73.16 -8.28
C ARG A 304 15.50 72.08 -8.98
N ASN A 305 15.31 72.30 -10.28
CA ASN A 305 15.12 71.23 -11.24
C ASN A 305 16.34 70.31 -11.17
N ILE A 306 16.13 69.01 -11.01
CA ILE A 306 16.97 68.00 -11.61
C ILE A 306 16.10 66.78 -11.90
N SER A 307 16.13 66.40 -13.17
CA SER A 307 15.54 65.22 -13.78
C SER A 307 16.58 64.10 -13.69
N THR A 308 16.08 62.90 -13.40
CA THR A 308 16.67 61.56 -13.60
C THR A 308 15.54 60.62 -13.16
N ASP A 309 14.77 60.03 -14.08
CA ASP A 309 15.12 58.82 -14.85
C ASP A 309 15.87 57.81 -13.99
N ASP A 310 15.12 56.87 -13.41
CA ASP A 310 15.62 55.57 -12.95
C ASP A 310 14.42 54.61 -12.80
N GLU A 311 14.24 53.83 -13.86
CA GLU A 311 13.84 52.42 -13.98
C GLU A 311 12.90 51.80 -12.92
N ASP A 312 11.84 51.21 -13.48
CA ASP A 312 10.85 50.35 -12.87
C ASP A 312 11.45 49.13 -12.13
N ASP A 313 11.53 49.18 -10.81
CA ASP A 313 11.67 47.99 -9.95
C ASP A 313 10.29 47.53 -9.45
N GLN A 314 9.56 46.83 -10.33
CA GLN A 314 8.35 46.09 -9.98
C GLN A 314 8.70 44.86 -9.14
N MET A 315 9.00 45.06 -7.85
CA MET A 315 8.99 43.98 -6.88
C MET A 315 7.54 43.62 -6.56
N ALA A 316 7.04 42.61 -7.26
CA ALA A 316 5.78 41.95 -6.93
C ALA A 316 5.86 41.37 -5.51
N ASP A 317 5.12 41.99 -4.58
CA ASP A 317 4.74 41.40 -3.31
C ASP A 317 3.88 40.15 -3.59
N VAL A 318 4.54 39.01 -3.79
CA VAL A 318 3.90 37.70 -3.83
C VAL A 318 3.52 37.35 -2.40
N ASP A 319 2.25 37.59 -2.10
CA ASP A 319 1.56 37.24 -0.87
C ASP A 319 1.55 35.71 -0.68
N VAL A 320 2.64 35.15 -0.12
CA VAL A 320 2.75 33.73 0.28
C VAL A 320 1.97 33.53 1.59
N SER A 321 0.65 33.68 1.51
CA SER A 321 -0.28 33.19 2.52
C SER A 321 -0.66 31.74 2.19
N GLY A 322 0.35 30.87 2.19
CA GLY A 322 0.18 29.42 2.16
C GLY A 322 -0.41 28.92 3.47
N ALA A 323 -1.73 29.07 3.63
CA ALA A 323 -2.51 28.42 4.65
C ALA A 323 -2.32 26.89 4.52
N ARG A 324 -1.40 26.36 5.34
CA ARG A 324 -1.14 24.94 5.46
C ARG A 324 -2.35 24.30 6.15
N SER A 325 -3.36 23.96 5.37
CA SER A 325 -4.46 23.10 5.81
C SER A 325 -3.86 21.84 6.42
N PRO A 326 -4.22 21.48 7.67
CA PRO A 326 -3.91 20.17 8.19
C PRO A 326 -4.80 19.18 7.44
N ALA A 327 -4.27 18.60 6.36
CA ALA A 327 -4.84 17.44 5.69
C ALA A 327 -4.87 16.28 6.70
N GLY A 328 -5.95 16.22 7.47
CA GLY A 328 -6.42 15.01 8.10
C GLY A 328 -7.07 14.17 7.02
N GLU A 329 -6.24 13.54 6.20
CA GLU A 329 -6.68 12.44 5.35
C GLU A 329 -6.75 11.20 6.24
N ASP A 330 -7.95 11.00 6.78
CA ASP A 330 -8.47 9.69 7.15
C ASP A 330 -8.55 8.86 5.87
N GLU A 331 -7.39 8.35 5.43
CA GLU A 331 -7.28 7.32 4.39
C GLU A 331 -7.80 6.01 4.99
N SER A 332 -9.12 5.94 5.11
CA SER A 332 -9.88 4.70 5.20
C SER A 332 -9.67 3.95 3.88
N TRP A 333 -8.58 3.18 3.82
CA TRP A 333 -8.39 2.16 2.79
C TRP A 333 -9.43 1.06 3.02
N GLU A 334 -10.67 1.30 2.58
CA GLU A 334 -11.65 0.26 2.35
C GLU A 334 -11.08 -0.66 1.28
N HIS A 335 -10.39 -1.71 1.72
CA HIS A 335 -10.07 -2.82 0.84
C HIS A 335 -11.38 -3.40 0.32
N PRO A 336 -11.54 -3.58 -1.01
CA PRO A 336 -12.59 -4.45 -1.51
C PRO A 336 -12.33 -5.84 -0.91
N TYR A 337 -13.20 -6.22 0.01
CA TYR A 337 -13.30 -7.55 0.55
C TYR A 337 -13.44 -8.49 -0.65
N CYS A 338 -12.36 -9.15 -1.05
CA CYS A 338 -12.46 -10.30 -1.93
C CYS A 338 -12.86 -11.46 -1.03
N PRO A 339 -14.13 -11.92 -1.05
CA PRO A 339 -14.48 -13.13 -0.32
C PRO A 339 -13.63 -14.26 -0.90
N VAL A 340 -12.74 -14.80 -0.07
CA VAL A 340 -12.02 -16.03 -0.35
C VAL A 340 -13.11 -17.10 -0.47
N PRO A 341 -13.29 -17.78 -1.63
CA PRO A 341 -14.23 -18.89 -1.69
C PRO A 341 -13.71 -19.94 -0.72
N ALA A 342 -14.50 -20.22 0.32
CA ALA A 342 -14.31 -21.37 1.18
C ALA A 342 -14.28 -22.59 0.27
N SER A 343 -13.11 -23.19 0.10
CA SER A 343 -12.97 -24.50 -0.54
C SER A 343 -13.63 -25.51 0.39
N ALA A 344 -14.94 -25.66 0.22
CA ALA A 344 -15.70 -26.75 0.78
C ALA A 344 -15.19 -28.02 0.10
N SER A 345 -14.32 -28.74 0.80
CA SER A 345 -14.08 -30.15 0.54
C SER A 345 -15.32 -30.91 1.00
N ALA A 346 -16.33 -30.96 0.13
CA ALA A 346 -17.43 -31.90 0.25
C ALA A 346 -16.94 -33.22 -0.33
N ILE A 347 -16.50 -34.11 0.55
CA ILE A 347 -16.34 -35.53 0.27
C ILE A 347 -17.76 -36.13 0.35
N GLN A 348 -18.23 -36.66 -0.78
CA GLN A 348 -19.42 -37.51 -0.87
C GLN A 348 -18.99 -38.95 -1.12
#